data_AF-A0A7L3VEZ6-F1
#
_entry.id   AF-A0A7L3VEZ6-F1
#
_cell.length_a   1.000
_cell.length_b   1.000
_cell.length_c   1.000
_cell.angle_alpha   90.00
_cell.angle_beta   90.00
_cell.angle_gamma   90.00
#
_symmetry.space_group_name_H-M   'P 1'
#
loop_
_entity.id
_entity.type
_entity.pdbx_description
1 polymer ?
#
loop_
_entity_poly.entity_id
_entity_poly.type
_entity_poly.pdbx_seq_one_letter_code
_entity_poly.pdbx_strand_id
1 'polypeptide(L)'
;QINVLQAKKKFEILDAMLSFMHAQFTFFQQGYSLLHELDPYMKKLATELDQLVIDSAVEKREMEHKHALIQQRSLPSPQDFSYDDSKVEFNVDAPNGVVMEGYLLMKIGIFNGEVLMSVRVSVPLRRWFSIQNSQLVYQKKLKDVLTVVVEDLRLCTVKPCEDIERRFCFEVVSPTKSCMLQADSEKLRQAWIQAVQASIASAYRESPDCFYIE
;
A
#
# COMPACT_ATOMS: atom_id res chain seq x y z
N GLN A 1 -63.62 -63.34 1.50
CA GLN A 1 -62.30 -62.66 1.61
C GLN A 1 -62.16 -61.46 0.66
N ILE A 2 -62.54 -61.56 -0.61
CA ILE A 2 -62.40 -60.48 -1.62
C ILE A 2 -63.15 -59.18 -1.24
N ASN A 3 -64.39 -59.26 -0.74
CA ASN A 3 -65.17 -58.07 -0.33
C ASN A 3 -64.55 -57.31 0.85
N VAL A 4 -63.93 -58.01 1.81
CA VAL A 4 -63.24 -57.37 2.95
C VAL A 4 -62.00 -56.64 2.45
N LEU A 5 -61.28 -57.23 1.49
CA LEU A 5 -60.06 -56.65 0.91
C LEU A 5 -60.37 -55.41 0.04
N GLN A 6 -61.47 -55.42 -0.71
CA GLN A 6 -61.95 -54.25 -1.45
C GLN A 6 -62.46 -53.12 -0.51
N ALA A 7 -63.11 -53.47 0.60
CA ALA A 7 -63.55 -52.50 1.59
C ALA A 7 -62.36 -51.87 2.33
N LYS A 8 -61.32 -52.65 2.64
CA LYS A 8 -60.11 -52.15 3.31
C LYS A 8 -59.27 -51.19 2.45
N LYS A 9 -59.18 -51.45 1.15
CA LYS A 9 -58.34 -50.68 0.21
C LYS A 9 -58.72 -49.20 0.09
N LYS A 10 -59.99 -48.86 0.25
CA LYS A 10 -60.47 -47.47 0.10
C LYS A 10 -60.13 -46.58 1.30
N PHE A 11 -60.26 -47.10 2.52
CA PHE A 11 -59.94 -46.31 3.71
C PHE A 11 -58.42 -46.10 3.84
N GLU A 12 -57.60 -47.09 3.50
CA GLU A 12 -56.13 -46.98 3.57
C GLU A 12 -55.58 -45.89 2.63
N ILE A 13 -56.13 -45.75 1.42
CA ILE A 13 -55.74 -44.69 0.48
C ILE A 13 -56.14 -43.30 1.01
N LEU A 14 -57.36 -43.18 1.54
CA LEU A 14 -57.84 -41.92 2.11
C LEU A 14 -57.04 -41.51 3.35
N ASP A 15 -56.69 -42.46 4.21
CA ASP A 15 -55.88 -42.24 5.40
C ASP A 15 -54.44 -41.82 5.04
N ALA A 16 -53.85 -42.42 4.01
CA ALA A 16 -52.55 -42.00 3.48
C ALA A 16 -52.59 -40.58 2.89
N MET A 17 -53.65 -40.25 2.12
CA MET A 17 -53.84 -38.90 1.58
C MET A 17 -54.04 -37.87 2.68
N LEU A 18 -54.84 -38.18 3.70
CA LEU A 18 -55.07 -37.31 4.85
C LEU A 18 -53.78 -37.08 5.65
N SER A 19 -53.02 -38.15 5.90
CA SER A 19 -51.70 -38.08 6.54
C SER A 19 -50.73 -37.20 5.76
N PHE A 20 -50.70 -37.34 4.43
CA PHE A 20 -49.89 -36.48 3.57
C PHE A 20 -50.32 -35.01 3.64
N MET A 21 -51.63 -34.72 3.61
CA MET A 21 -52.13 -33.34 3.74
C MET A 21 -51.75 -32.72 5.09
N HIS A 22 -51.84 -33.47 6.19
CA HIS A 22 -51.41 -32.99 7.51
C HIS A 22 -49.89 -32.74 7.58
N ALA A 23 -49.09 -33.61 6.97
CA ALA A 23 -47.65 -33.43 6.89
C ALA A 23 -47.29 -32.16 6.09
N GLN A 24 -47.94 -31.93 4.94
CA GLN A 24 -47.76 -30.72 4.15
C GLN A 24 -48.19 -29.46 4.90
N PHE A 25 -49.35 -29.49 5.56
CA PHE A 25 -49.83 -28.38 6.37
C PHE A 25 -48.82 -28.00 7.45
N THR A 26 -48.32 -29.00 8.19
CA THR A 26 -47.33 -28.78 9.24
C THR A 26 -46.01 -28.24 8.68
N PHE A 27 -45.55 -28.79 7.55
CA PHE A 27 -44.35 -28.32 6.86
C PHE A 27 -44.44 -26.84 6.47
N PHE A 28 -45.54 -26.43 5.81
CA PHE A 28 -45.73 -25.03 5.40
C PHE A 28 -45.94 -24.11 6.60
N GLN A 29 -46.62 -24.56 7.65
CA GLN A 29 -46.80 -23.76 8.86
C GLN A 29 -45.46 -23.49 9.56
N GLN A 30 -44.60 -24.48 9.67
CA GLN A 30 -43.25 -24.32 10.23
C GLN A 30 -42.37 -23.43 9.34
N GLY A 31 -42.41 -23.63 8.02
CA GLY A 31 -41.70 -22.79 7.06
C GLY A 31 -42.13 -21.33 7.13
N TYR A 32 -43.43 -21.06 7.26
CA TYR A 32 -43.95 -19.71 7.45
C TYR A 32 -43.47 -19.08 8.76
N SER A 33 -43.51 -19.81 9.88
CA SER A 33 -43.01 -19.31 11.17
C SER A 33 -41.55 -18.87 11.08
N LEU A 34 -40.70 -19.70 10.47
CA LEU A 34 -39.28 -19.40 10.33
C LEU A 34 -39.03 -18.18 9.43
N LEU A 35 -39.74 -18.08 8.30
CA LEU A 35 -39.63 -16.91 7.42
C LEU A 35 -40.16 -15.64 8.08
N HIS A 36 -41.19 -15.75 8.91
CA HIS A 36 -41.73 -14.63 9.66
C HIS A 36 -40.75 -14.14 10.73
N GLU A 37 -40.03 -15.05 11.39
CA GLU A 37 -38.94 -14.70 12.31
C GLU A 37 -37.75 -14.02 11.60
N LEU A 38 -37.52 -14.32 10.32
CA LEU A 38 -36.49 -13.67 9.49
C LEU A 38 -36.90 -12.30 8.93
N ASP A 39 -38.19 -11.97 8.89
CA ASP A 39 -38.72 -10.68 8.41
C ASP A 39 -38.04 -9.44 9.05
N PRO A 40 -37.87 -9.32 10.38
CA PRO A 40 -37.19 -8.17 10.98
C PRO A 40 -35.73 -8.04 10.52
N TYR A 41 -35.02 -9.16 10.30
CA TYR A 41 -33.65 -9.13 9.79
C TYR A 41 -33.62 -8.64 8.34
N MET A 42 -34.53 -9.13 7.49
CA MET A 42 -34.63 -8.66 6.09
C MET A 42 -34.94 -7.16 6.02
N LYS A 43 -35.81 -6.66 6.90
CA LYS A 43 -36.10 -5.21 7.01
C LYS A 43 -34.88 -4.42 7.46
N LYS A 44 -34.14 -4.91 8.46
CA LYS A 44 -32.90 -4.29 8.91
C LYS A 44 -31.88 -4.22 7.77
N LEU A 45 -31.69 -5.33 7.04
CA LEU A 45 -30.78 -5.39 5.90
C LEU A 45 -31.19 -4.42 4.79
N ALA A 46 -32.49 -4.27 4.52
CA ALA A 46 -32.99 -3.28 3.57
C ALA A 46 -32.64 -1.85 3.99
N THR A 47 -32.80 -1.51 5.28
CA THR A 47 -32.42 -0.18 5.79
C THR A 47 -30.91 0.06 5.76
N GLU A 48 -30.09 -0.96 6.07
CA GLU A 48 -28.63 -0.87 5.98
C GLU A 48 -28.19 -0.66 4.52
N LEU A 49 -28.84 -1.33 3.57
CA LEU A 49 -28.58 -1.14 2.14
C LEU A 49 -28.93 0.27 1.68
N ASP A 50 -30.09 0.80 2.07
CA ASP A 50 -30.49 2.18 1.74
C ASP A 50 -29.48 3.20 2.27
N GLN A 51 -29.01 3.00 3.51
CA GLN A 51 -27.98 3.86 4.11
C GLN A 51 -26.65 3.78 3.34
N LEU A 52 -26.20 2.57 3.00
CA LEU A 52 -24.95 2.38 2.23
C LEU A 52 -25.01 3.03 0.85
N VAL A 53 -26.18 3.05 0.19
CA VAL A 53 -26.34 3.74 -1.09
C VAL A 53 -26.15 5.24 -0.93
N ILE A 54 -26.69 5.84 0.14
CA ILE A 54 -26.51 7.26 0.44
C ILE A 54 -25.03 7.56 0.74
N ASP A 55 -24.43 6.77 1.62
CA ASP A 55 -23.03 6.94 2.04
C ASP A 55 -22.09 6.81 0.84
N SER A 56 -22.32 5.83 -0.03
CA SER A 56 -21.55 5.64 -1.26
C SER A 56 -21.69 6.83 -2.23
N ALA A 57 -22.88 7.41 -2.35
CA ALA A 57 -23.10 8.59 -3.20
C ALA A 57 -22.36 9.83 -2.65
N VAL A 58 -22.33 9.99 -1.32
CA VAL A 58 -21.57 11.06 -0.66
C VAL A 58 -20.08 10.86 -0.86
N GLU A 59 -19.55 9.66 -0.58
CA GLU A 59 -18.13 9.34 -0.74
C GLU A 59 -17.67 9.54 -2.19
N LYS A 60 -18.49 9.11 -3.16
CA LYS A 60 -18.22 9.33 -4.58
C LYS A 60 -18.11 10.82 -4.92
N ARG A 61 -19.04 11.66 -4.45
CA ARG A 61 -19.00 13.10 -4.66
C ARG A 61 -17.75 13.73 -4.04
N GLU A 62 -17.39 13.32 -2.83
CA GLU A 62 -16.18 13.82 -2.17
C GLU A 62 -14.90 13.42 -2.92
N MET A 63 -14.83 12.19 -3.42
CA MET A 63 -13.72 11.71 -4.24
C MET A 63 -13.61 12.50 -5.54
N GLU A 64 -14.73 12.73 -6.24
CA GLU A 64 -14.79 13.54 -7.46
C GLU A 64 -14.32 14.98 -7.20
N HIS A 65 -14.72 15.58 -6.07
CA HIS A 65 -14.26 16.91 -5.67
C HIS A 65 -12.74 16.95 -5.40
N LYS A 66 -12.21 15.95 -4.67
CA LYS A 66 -10.76 15.81 -4.44
C LYS A 66 -10.00 15.62 -5.75
N HIS A 67 -10.52 14.79 -6.66
CA HIS A 67 -9.93 14.58 -7.99
C HIS A 67 -9.93 15.86 -8.82
N ALA A 68 -11.01 16.64 -8.79
CA ALA A 68 -11.07 17.92 -9.49
C ALA A 68 -10.03 18.92 -8.95
N LEU A 69 -9.87 19.01 -7.62
CA LEU A 69 -8.86 19.87 -6.99
C LEU A 69 -7.42 19.46 -7.37
N ILE A 70 -7.14 18.15 -7.41
CA ILE A 70 -5.82 17.64 -7.84
C ILE A 70 -5.59 17.93 -9.32
N GLN A 71 -6.58 17.72 -10.19
CA GLN A 71 -6.47 18.04 -11.62
C GLN A 71 -6.21 19.52 -11.87
N GLN A 72 -6.88 20.42 -11.13
CA GLN A 72 -6.62 21.85 -11.22
C GLN A 72 -5.19 22.22 -10.79
N ARG A 73 -4.62 21.53 -9.80
CA ARG A 73 -3.22 21.71 -9.37
C ARG A 73 -2.18 21.04 -10.28
N SER A 74 -2.55 19.99 -10.99
CA SER A 74 -1.60 19.17 -11.78
C SER A 74 -1.62 19.48 -13.27
N LEU A 75 -2.62 20.20 -13.78
CA LEU A 75 -2.61 20.76 -15.13
C LEU A 75 -1.65 21.96 -15.16
N PRO A 76 -0.58 21.94 -15.97
CA PRO A 76 0.30 23.08 -16.12
C PRO A 76 -0.48 24.17 -16.85
N SER A 77 -0.95 25.18 -16.11
CA SER A 77 -1.33 26.44 -16.74
C SER A 77 -0.07 27.01 -17.43
N PRO A 78 -0.13 27.48 -18.68
CA PRO A 78 1.06 28.00 -19.38
C PRO A 78 1.62 29.29 -18.76
N GLN A 79 0.96 29.83 -17.72
CA GLN A 79 1.28 31.12 -17.10
C GLN A 79 1.80 30.98 -15.66
N ASP A 80 1.70 29.79 -15.05
CA ASP A 80 2.24 29.50 -13.71
C ASP A 80 3.58 28.77 -13.79
N PHE A 81 4.55 29.33 -14.53
CA PHE A 81 5.98 28.99 -14.36
C PHE A 81 6.54 29.47 -13.00
N SER A 82 5.68 29.73 -12.01
CA SER A 82 6.06 29.79 -10.61
C SER A 82 6.08 28.36 -10.09
N TYR A 83 7.25 27.74 -10.21
CA TYR A 83 7.69 26.55 -9.50
C TYR A 83 6.98 26.44 -8.13
N ASP A 84 5.86 25.72 -8.04
CA ASP A 84 5.15 25.55 -6.77
C ASP A 84 6.13 24.86 -5.83
N ASP A 85 6.45 25.58 -4.77
CA ASP A 85 7.35 25.20 -3.72
C ASP A 85 6.67 24.13 -2.85
N SER A 86 6.36 22.98 -3.45
CA SER A 86 6.31 21.74 -2.71
C SER A 86 7.73 21.57 -2.20
N LYS A 87 7.99 22.06 -0.99
CA LYS A 87 9.21 21.77 -0.26
C LYS A 87 9.33 20.26 -0.29
N VAL A 88 10.43 19.79 -0.86
CA VAL A 88 10.81 18.38 -0.73
C VAL A 88 11.24 18.25 0.73
N GLU A 89 10.26 18.07 1.62
CA GLU A 89 10.51 17.99 3.07
C GLU A 89 10.97 16.57 3.38
N PHE A 90 12.23 16.44 3.75
CA PHE A 90 12.73 15.28 4.49
C PHE A 90 12.51 15.56 5.97
N ASN A 91 12.03 14.57 6.72
CA ASN A 91 11.77 14.72 8.15
C ASN A 91 12.55 13.65 8.91
N VAL A 92 13.63 14.10 9.56
CA VAL A 92 14.52 13.23 10.32
C VAL A 92 13.84 12.64 11.56
N ASP A 93 12.81 13.33 12.08
CA ASP A 93 12.03 12.95 13.25
C ASP A 93 10.65 12.37 12.88
N ALA A 94 10.49 11.89 11.64
CA ALA A 94 9.23 11.34 11.19
C ALA A 94 8.80 10.16 12.10
N PRO A 95 7.53 10.10 12.54
CA PRO A 95 7.07 9.07 13.49
C PRO A 95 7.13 7.64 12.92
N ASN A 96 7.26 7.50 11.60
CA ASN A 96 7.47 6.23 10.91
C ASN A 96 8.96 5.85 10.77
N GLY A 97 9.89 6.69 11.25
CA GLY A 97 11.34 6.51 11.13
C GLY A 97 11.88 6.69 9.71
N VAL A 98 11.07 7.20 8.77
CA VAL A 98 11.42 7.39 7.36
C VAL A 98 11.82 8.83 7.13
N VAL A 99 13.11 9.06 6.89
CA VAL A 99 13.68 10.41 6.71
C VAL A 99 13.31 10.97 5.34
N MET A 100 13.41 10.15 4.31
CA MET A 100 13.12 10.52 2.93
C MET A 100 12.84 9.27 2.09
N GLU A 101 11.86 9.35 1.19
CA GLU A 101 11.55 8.30 0.23
C GLU A 101 11.26 8.88 -1.16
N GLY A 102 11.54 8.11 -2.20
CA GLY A 102 11.27 8.54 -3.57
C GLY A 102 11.99 7.71 -4.63
N TYR A 103 11.65 7.97 -5.88
CA TYR A 103 12.30 7.32 -7.01
C TYR A 103 13.68 7.95 -7.28
N LEU A 104 14.70 7.10 -7.37
CA LEU A 104 16.01 7.46 -7.88
C LEU A 104 16.45 6.46 -8.93
N LEU A 105 17.34 6.90 -9.80
CA LEU A 105 17.99 6.06 -10.79
C LEU A 105 19.33 5.59 -10.22
N MET A 106 19.49 4.27 -10.07
CA MET A 106 20.73 3.67 -9.59
C MET A 106 21.67 3.36 -10.75
N LYS A 107 22.90 3.86 -10.66
CA LYS A 107 24.04 3.45 -11.48
C LYS A 107 24.98 2.67 -10.55
N ILE A 108 25.20 1.41 -10.88
CA ILE A 108 25.96 0.46 -10.05
C ILE A 108 27.39 1.00 -9.88
N GLY A 109 27.77 1.23 -8.61
CA GLY A 109 29.16 1.45 -8.21
C GLY A 109 29.79 0.15 -7.71
N ILE A 110 31.09 0.21 -7.42
CA ILE A 110 31.94 -0.96 -7.17
C ILE A 110 31.50 -1.67 -5.87
N PHE A 111 31.33 -3.00 -5.92
CA PHE A 111 31.02 -3.85 -4.77
C PHE A 111 32.21 -4.79 -4.53
N ASN A 112 32.87 -4.69 -3.37
CA ASN A 112 33.97 -5.60 -2.96
C ASN A 112 35.10 -5.80 -4.00
N GLY A 113 35.47 -4.75 -4.75
CA GLY A 113 36.54 -4.85 -5.77
C GLY A 113 36.14 -5.58 -7.05
N GLU A 114 34.93 -6.15 -7.13
CA GLU A 114 34.36 -6.68 -8.35
C GLU A 114 33.49 -5.60 -9.01
N VAL A 115 33.94 -5.12 -10.16
CA VAL A 115 33.09 -4.28 -11.00
C VAL A 115 32.03 -5.20 -11.59
N LEU A 116 30.78 -5.05 -11.18
CA LEU A 116 29.64 -5.69 -11.86
C LEU A 116 29.44 -4.99 -13.23
N MET A 117 30.39 -5.21 -14.14
CA MET A 117 30.32 -4.75 -15.51
C MET A 117 29.33 -5.63 -16.27
N SER A 118 28.17 -5.08 -16.57
CA SER A 118 27.77 -5.10 -17.97
C SER A 118 28.09 -3.73 -18.55
N VAL A 119 29.34 -3.54 -18.99
CA VAL A 119 29.61 -2.59 -20.07
C VAL A 119 29.03 -3.19 -21.34
N ARG A 120 27.75 -2.89 -21.53
CA ARG A 120 26.97 -2.90 -22.77
C ARG A 120 25.56 -2.45 -22.35
N VAL A 121 25.30 -1.16 -22.53
CA VAL A 121 23.99 -0.50 -22.26
C VAL A 121 23.54 -0.60 -20.81
N SER A 122 24.19 0.13 -19.91
CA SER A 122 23.72 0.31 -18.53
C SER A 122 22.52 1.26 -18.51
N VAL A 123 21.31 0.71 -18.75
CA VAL A 123 20.07 1.44 -18.50
C VAL A 123 20.00 1.73 -16.99
N PRO A 124 19.98 3.01 -16.58
CA PRO A 124 19.88 3.33 -15.16
C PRO A 124 18.57 2.77 -14.61
N LEU A 125 18.65 1.99 -13.53
CA LEU A 125 17.51 1.29 -12.98
C LEU A 125 16.77 2.22 -12.01
N ARG A 126 15.56 2.64 -12.39
CA ARG A 126 14.66 3.37 -11.48
C ARG A 126 14.19 2.44 -10.38
N ARG A 127 14.41 2.82 -9.12
CA ARG A 127 13.99 2.10 -7.92
C ARG A 127 13.40 3.07 -6.90
N TRP A 128 12.53 2.58 -6.04
CA TRP A 128 12.03 3.35 -4.89
C TRP A 128 13.05 3.23 -3.77
N PHE A 129 13.71 4.33 -3.44
CA PHE A 129 14.67 4.41 -2.35
C PHE A 129 14.00 4.98 -1.11
N SER A 130 14.45 4.53 0.04
CA SER A 130 13.99 5.02 1.33
C SER A 130 15.15 5.05 2.32
N ILE A 131 15.24 6.13 3.10
CA ILE A 131 16.17 6.28 4.21
C ILE A 131 15.40 6.01 5.49
N GLN A 132 15.70 4.89 6.15
CA GLN A 132 15.00 4.45 7.36
C GLN A 132 16.01 3.90 8.35
N ASN A 133 15.89 4.24 9.64
CA ASN A 133 16.75 3.72 10.71
C ASN A 133 18.26 3.80 10.40
N SER A 134 18.70 4.91 9.81
CA SER A 134 20.12 5.09 9.43
C SER A 134 20.63 4.08 8.38
N GLN A 135 19.72 3.51 7.59
CA GLN A 135 20.01 2.62 6.46
C GLN A 135 19.46 3.21 5.15
N LEU A 136 20.13 2.93 4.04
CA LEU A 136 19.62 3.21 2.70
C LEU A 136 19.13 1.90 2.07
N VAL A 137 17.82 1.83 1.85
CA VAL A 137 17.14 0.65 1.30
C VAL A 137 16.45 0.99 -0.01
N TYR A 138 16.28 0.00 -0.88
CA TYR A 138 15.45 0.13 -2.08
C TYR A 138 14.46 -1.01 -2.25
N GLN A 139 13.35 -0.71 -2.93
CA GLN A 139 12.34 -1.68 -3.37
C GLN A 139 12.26 -1.71 -4.90
N LYS A 140 12.17 -2.92 -5.47
CA LYS A 140 11.95 -3.10 -6.92
C LYS A 140 10.47 -2.96 -7.29
N LYS A 141 9.57 -3.42 -6.43
CA LYS A 141 8.12 -3.32 -6.58
C LYS A 141 7.48 -2.94 -5.25
N LEU A 142 6.27 -2.36 -5.32
CA LEU A 142 5.46 -2.09 -4.13
C LEU A 142 5.26 -3.40 -3.34
N LYS A 143 5.58 -3.41 -2.04
CA LYS A 143 5.55 -4.57 -1.14
C LYS A 143 6.64 -5.64 -1.33
N ASP A 144 7.70 -5.34 -2.09
CA ASP A 144 8.86 -6.23 -2.17
C ASP A 144 9.74 -6.13 -0.91
N VAL A 145 10.57 -7.15 -0.65
CA VAL A 145 11.52 -7.13 0.48
C VAL A 145 12.51 -5.99 0.27
N LEU A 146 12.69 -5.18 1.31
CA LEU A 146 13.66 -4.07 1.32
C LEU A 146 15.07 -4.60 1.10
N THR A 147 15.69 -4.23 -0.02
CA THR A 147 17.09 -4.55 -0.27
C THR A 147 17.96 -3.44 0.30
N VAL A 148 18.80 -3.79 1.27
CA VAL A 148 19.73 -2.86 1.91
C VAL A 148 20.89 -2.56 0.97
N VAL A 149 20.99 -1.31 0.52
CA VAL A 149 22.15 -0.80 -0.25
C VAL A 149 23.28 -0.48 0.70
N VAL A 150 22.95 0.19 1.80
CA VAL A 150 23.87 0.64 2.84
C VAL A 150 23.32 0.21 4.19
N GLU A 151 24.09 -0.63 4.89
CA GLU A 151 23.72 -1.20 6.19
C GLU A 151 23.90 -0.20 7.34
N ASP A 152 24.84 0.74 7.20
CA ASP A 152 25.08 1.78 8.20
C ASP A 152 25.50 3.09 7.52
N LEU A 153 24.61 4.09 7.56
CA LEU A 153 24.90 5.42 7.03
C LEU A 153 25.99 6.13 7.84
N ARG A 154 26.26 5.79 9.11
CA ARG A 154 27.30 6.44 9.93
C ARG A 154 28.68 6.40 9.28
N LEU A 155 28.98 5.31 8.58
CA LEU A 155 30.27 5.10 7.94
C LEU A 155 30.31 5.66 6.51
N CYS A 156 29.24 6.32 6.08
CA CYS A 156 29.09 6.78 4.71
C CYS A 156 29.39 8.27 4.55
N THR A 157 29.85 8.63 3.37
CA THR A 157 29.97 10.02 2.93
C THR A 157 29.17 10.22 1.67
N VAL A 158 28.42 11.33 1.60
CA VAL A 158 27.68 11.70 0.40
C VAL A 158 28.41 12.82 -0.32
N LYS A 159 28.62 12.66 -1.63
CA LYS A 159 29.35 13.61 -2.47
C LYS A 159 28.52 13.98 -3.71
N PRO A 160 28.42 15.27 -4.07
CA PRO A 160 27.87 15.66 -5.35
C PRO A 160 28.81 15.18 -6.48
N CYS A 161 28.25 14.69 -7.58
CA CYS A 161 29.03 14.33 -8.76
C CYS A 161 28.90 15.46 -9.80
N GLU A 162 30.00 16.14 -10.12
CA GLU A 162 30.04 17.30 -11.03
C GLU A 162 30.36 16.94 -12.50
N ASP A 163 30.17 15.67 -12.87
CA ASP A 163 30.48 15.18 -14.21
C ASP A 163 29.51 15.75 -15.26
N ILE A 164 30.06 16.37 -16.32
CA ILE A 164 29.32 17.11 -17.37
C ILE A 164 28.40 16.17 -18.17
N GLU A 165 28.72 14.87 -18.22
CA GLU A 165 27.88 13.87 -18.89
C GLU A 165 26.67 13.44 -18.06
N ARG A 166 26.59 13.80 -16.76
CA ARG A 166 25.64 13.22 -15.80
C ARG A 166 24.97 14.29 -14.94
N ARG A 167 23.84 14.81 -15.41
CA ARG A 167 23.04 15.79 -14.66
C ARG A 167 22.42 15.17 -13.41
N PHE A 168 22.45 15.94 -12.33
CA PHE A 168 21.76 15.69 -11.06
C PHE A 168 22.16 14.40 -10.29
N CYS A 169 23.43 13.99 -10.42
CA CYS A 169 23.96 12.81 -9.74
C CYS A 169 24.60 13.13 -8.38
N PHE A 170 24.53 12.18 -7.47
CA PHE A 170 25.26 12.16 -6.21
C PHE A 170 25.74 10.74 -5.90
N GLU A 171 26.82 10.63 -5.15
CA GLU A 171 27.42 9.36 -4.77
C GLU A 171 27.36 9.19 -3.25
N VAL A 172 26.92 8.01 -2.81
CA VAL A 172 26.99 7.58 -1.42
C VAL A 172 28.12 6.55 -1.33
N VAL A 173 29.19 6.90 -0.63
CA VAL A 173 30.38 6.09 -0.48
C VAL A 173 30.43 5.54 0.94
N SER A 174 30.37 4.22 1.07
CA SER A 174 30.65 3.48 2.30
C SER A 174 32.03 2.81 2.20
N PRO A 175 32.59 2.28 3.30
CA PRO A 175 33.91 1.64 3.29
C PRO A 175 33.98 0.40 2.38
N THR A 176 32.83 -0.25 2.14
CA THR A 176 32.73 -1.51 1.37
C THR A 176 32.03 -1.35 0.03
N LYS A 177 31.22 -0.29 -0.14
CA LYS A 177 30.35 -0.10 -1.31
C LYS A 177 30.33 1.37 -1.72
N SER A 178 30.40 1.63 -3.01
CA SER A 178 30.06 2.94 -3.58
C SER A 178 28.80 2.80 -4.42
N CYS A 179 27.88 3.76 -4.31
CA CYS A 179 26.65 3.77 -5.10
C CYS A 179 26.43 5.15 -5.70
N MET A 180 26.25 5.22 -7.02
CA MET A 180 25.91 6.45 -7.71
C MET A 180 24.40 6.50 -7.98
N LEU A 181 23.77 7.55 -7.48
CA LEU A 181 22.33 7.80 -7.59
C LEU A 181 22.08 9.07 -8.40
N GLN A 182 21.05 9.03 -9.23
CA GLN A 182 20.64 10.16 -10.06
C GLN A 182 19.21 10.55 -9.72
N ALA A 183 19.01 11.84 -9.42
CA ALA A 183 17.71 12.44 -9.16
C ALA A 183 17.11 13.06 -10.43
N ASP A 184 15.79 13.30 -10.42
CA ASP A 184 15.07 13.87 -11.58
C ASP A 184 15.24 15.41 -11.68
N SER A 185 15.71 16.09 -10.62
CA SER A 185 15.95 17.54 -10.61
C SER A 185 17.08 17.94 -9.64
N GLU A 186 17.63 19.14 -9.82
CA GLU A 186 18.64 19.71 -8.91
C GLU A 186 18.11 19.90 -7.49
N LYS A 187 16.84 20.36 -7.35
CA LYS A 187 16.18 20.51 -6.04
C LYS A 187 16.10 19.15 -5.32
N LEU A 188 15.69 18.09 -6.04
CA LEU A 188 15.65 16.74 -5.48
C LEU A 188 17.04 16.24 -5.10
N ARG A 189 18.05 16.46 -5.95
CA ARG A 189 19.43 16.08 -5.64
C ARG A 189 19.91 16.71 -4.34
N GLN A 190 19.70 18.02 -4.17
CA GLN A 190 20.07 18.74 -2.95
C GLN A 190 19.32 18.21 -1.73
N ALA A 191 18.01 17.98 -1.84
CA ALA A 191 17.20 17.41 -0.76
C ALA A 191 17.68 16.00 -0.36
N TRP A 192 18.00 15.13 -1.32
CA TRP A 192 18.55 13.80 -1.05
C TRP A 192 19.92 13.86 -0.38
N ILE A 193 20.81 14.76 -0.82
CA ILE A 193 22.12 14.95 -0.17
C ILE A 193 21.93 15.42 1.28
N GLN A 194 21.05 16.41 1.51
CA GLN A 194 20.77 16.92 2.85
C GLN A 194 20.13 15.86 3.75
N ALA A 195 19.18 15.08 3.24
CA ALA A 195 18.54 13.99 3.98
C ALA A 195 19.55 12.91 4.37
N VAL A 196 20.47 12.53 3.46
CA VAL A 196 21.55 11.59 3.77
C VAL A 196 22.50 12.18 4.82
N GLN A 197 22.93 13.44 4.67
CA GLN A 197 23.78 14.11 5.67
C GLN A 197 23.11 14.20 7.05
N ALA A 198 21.83 14.53 7.10
CA ALA A 198 21.06 14.62 8.33
C ALA A 198 20.88 13.24 8.97
N SER A 199 20.64 12.20 8.17
CA SER A 199 20.57 10.82 8.65
C SER A 199 21.92 10.34 9.21
N ILE A 200 23.04 10.65 8.55
CA ILE A 200 24.40 10.40 9.06
C ILE A 200 24.58 11.08 10.43
N ALA A 201 24.24 12.37 10.52
CA ALA A 201 24.38 13.15 11.75
C ALA A 201 23.48 12.66 12.90
N SER A 202 22.28 12.17 12.60
CA SER A 202 21.40 11.56 13.60
C SER A 202 21.88 10.18 14.03
N ALA A 203 22.40 9.38 13.11
CA ALA A 203 22.96 8.08 13.42
C ALA A 203 24.17 8.17 14.37
N TYR A 204 24.99 9.23 14.23
CA TYR A 204 26.06 9.53 15.20
C TYR A 204 25.56 9.95 16.58
N ARG A 205 24.37 10.56 16.66
CA ARG A 205 23.74 10.97 17.93
C ARG A 205 23.08 9.80 18.66
N GLU A 206 22.70 8.74 17.95
CA GLU A 206 22.14 7.49 18.49
C GLU A 206 23.19 6.53 19.09
N SER A 207 24.40 6.99 19.44
CA SER A 207 25.42 6.15 20.08
C SER A 207 24.95 5.61 21.44
N PRO A 208 25.33 4.36 21.81
CA PRO A 208 24.70 3.56 22.88
C PRO A 208 25.10 3.95 24.32
N ASP A 209 25.33 5.23 24.61
CA ASP A 209 25.76 5.68 25.94
C ASP A 209 24.59 6.03 26.89
N CYS A 210 23.35 5.71 26.53
CA CYS A 210 22.17 5.88 27.40
C CYS A 210 21.68 4.59 28.11
N PHE A 211 22.42 3.48 28.06
CA PHE A 211 22.06 2.23 28.78
C PHE A 211 22.93 1.93 30.01
N TYR A 212 23.47 2.96 30.68
CA TYR A 212 24.04 2.79 32.03
C TYR A 212 23.26 3.64 33.05
N ILE A 213 22.02 3.21 33.34
CA ILE A 213 21.41 3.46 34.63
C ILE A 213 20.76 2.15 35.10
N GLU A 214 21.50 1.40 35.89
CA GLU A 214 21.02 0.70 37.10
C GLU A 214 22.17 0.55 38.09
#